data_AF-A0A931MNC4-F1
#
_entry.id   AF-A0A931MNC4-F1
#
_cell.length_a   1.000
_cell.length_b   1.000
_cell.length_c   1.000
_cell.angle_alpha   90.00
_cell.angle_beta   90.00
_cell.angle_gamma   90.00
#
_symmetry.space_group_name_H-M   'P 1'
#
loop_
_entity.id
_entity.type
_entity.pdbx_description
1 polymer ?
#
loop_
_entity_poly.entity_id
_entity_poly.type
_entity_poly.pdbx_seq_one_letter_code
_entity_poly.pdbx_strand_id
1 'polypeptide(L)'
;MVAGPDGGEGRSPGPAFEVFCARFAHRFPRVEPRRRMWAYVHGLLGDIERKNGWTLAEAAGETGPEGMQRLLNAASWDEDGVRDDVRDLVVQLVGDVWQGLLIVGDLCFPKRGDRSAGVAPWVSKTERTSNAQTGIFLAYASQKGWGLIDRELYLPREWTDHRDRCRAAGIDDSVGYRSPADLAETMLGRALDANVPFAWFTAGVLYGRSENLRRSLEERSVPHVLEIPGDCRVTTAHLQVCTAREVIGELSETVWHRLSHGDELTGHRVRDWAAVDLHRSGRQFGNWLLAGRSITDPSDIAYYLCFGPAGCILSELARVAEGRSAIEKCLRVARKEAGLKDYQVRGYRAWYRHVTLSMVAATYLLIRRGKDVGRDDDLSRVRPVRSRPSAVAPWW
;
A
#
# COMPACT_ATOMS: atom_id res chain seq x y z
N MET A 1 -17.21 48.29 -15.61
CA MET A 1 -16.86 47.07 -16.37
C MET A 1 -15.77 46.36 -15.60
N VAL A 2 -16.17 45.41 -14.75
CA VAL A 2 -15.26 44.55 -13.98
C VAL A 2 -15.29 43.21 -14.69
N ALA A 3 -14.13 42.78 -15.21
CA ALA A 3 -13.97 41.48 -15.83
C ALA A 3 -14.13 40.38 -14.77
N GLY A 4 -15.02 39.43 -15.04
CA GLY A 4 -15.26 38.27 -14.18
C GLY A 4 -14.10 37.26 -14.25
N PRO A 5 -13.97 36.37 -13.26
CA PRO A 5 -12.94 35.34 -13.24
C PRO A 5 -13.22 34.30 -14.34
N ASP A 6 -12.19 34.03 -15.14
CA ASP A 6 -12.19 33.01 -16.19
C ASP A 6 -12.75 31.68 -15.67
N GLY A 7 -13.78 31.20 -16.37
CA GLY A 7 -14.36 29.88 -16.17
C GLY A 7 -13.33 28.78 -16.44
N GLY A 8 -13.32 27.79 -15.56
CA GLY A 8 -12.50 26.59 -15.70
C GLY A 8 -12.89 25.77 -16.93
N GLU A 9 -12.24 26.03 -18.06
CA GLU A 9 -12.14 25.06 -19.14
C GLU A 9 -11.19 23.94 -18.72
N GLY A 10 -11.67 22.69 -18.82
CA GLY A 10 -10.93 21.49 -18.46
C GLY A 10 -9.60 21.42 -19.22
N ARG A 11 -8.49 21.67 -18.52
CA ARG A 11 -7.14 21.46 -19.06
C ARG A 11 -7.02 20.01 -19.53
N SER A 12 -6.94 19.80 -20.84
CA SER A 12 -6.43 18.56 -21.40
C SER A 12 -5.09 18.24 -20.73
N PRO A 13 -4.87 17.01 -20.30
CA PRO A 13 -3.67 16.68 -19.54
C PRO A 13 -2.46 16.84 -20.46
N GLY A 14 -1.43 17.55 -19.98
CA GLY A 14 -0.29 17.89 -20.82
C GLY A 14 0.55 16.68 -21.25
N PRO A 15 1.54 16.87 -22.15
CA PRO A 15 2.37 15.80 -22.74
C PRO A 15 3.02 14.85 -21.73
N ALA A 16 3.30 15.34 -20.51
CA ALA A 16 3.84 14.54 -19.42
C ALA A 16 2.91 13.41 -18.96
N PHE A 17 1.59 13.64 -18.94
CA PHE A 17 0.61 12.63 -18.54
C PHE A 17 0.45 11.55 -19.60
N GLU A 18 0.49 11.94 -20.88
CA GLU A 18 0.58 10.99 -21.98
C GLU A 18 1.80 10.13 -21.75
N VAL A 19 3.03 10.64 -21.85
CA VAL A 19 4.28 9.86 -21.65
C VAL A 19 4.24 8.95 -20.41
N PHE A 20 3.66 9.39 -19.30
CA PHE A 20 3.45 8.57 -18.12
C PHE A 20 2.61 7.31 -18.40
N CYS A 21 1.41 7.45 -18.96
CA CYS A 21 0.54 6.32 -19.23
C CYS A 21 1.14 5.32 -20.28
N ALA A 22 2.19 5.71 -21.04
CA ALA A 22 2.78 4.91 -22.15
C ALA A 22 3.44 3.67 -21.62
N ARG A 23 3.98 3.83 -20.42
CA ARG A 23 4.71 2.81 -19.69
C ARG A 23 3.85 1.56 -19.54
N PHE A 24 2.53 1.71 -19.45
CA PHE A 24 1.58 0.62 -19.29
C PHE A 24 0.99 0.12 -20.62
N ALA A 25 1.23 0.80 -21.75
CA ALA A 25 0.55 0.50 -23.03
C ALA A 25 0.77 -0.95 -23.49
N HIS A 26 1.94 -1.52 -23.20
CA HIS A 26 2.30 -2.89 -23.53
C HIS A 26 1.47 -3.96 -22.80
N ARG A 27 0.78 -3.60 -21.69
CA ARG A 27 -0.15 -4.46 -20.95
C ARG A 27 -1.54 -4.55 -21.57
N PHE A 28 -1.79 -3.77 -22.60
CA PHE A 28 -3.06 -3.72 -23.33
C PHE A 28 -2.80 -4.17 -24.78
N PRO A 29 -3.34 -5.33 -25.20
CA PRO A 29 -3.11 -5.84 -26.56
C PRO A 29 -3.72 -4.98 -27.67
N ARG A 30 -4.78 -4.23 -27.37
CA ARG A 30 -5.53 -3.41 -28.34
C ARG A 30 -5.51 -1.94 -27.97
N VAL A 31 -5.71 -1.08 -28.95
CA VAL A 31 -5.67 0.38 -28.76
C VAL A 31 -6.88 0.92 -27.99
N GLU A 32 -8.06 0.32 -28.16
CA GLU A 32 -9.29 0.84 -27.55
C GLU A 32 -9.25 0.75 -26.01
N PRO A 33 -8.80 -0.37 -25.40
CA PRO A 33 -8.54 -0.43 -23.96
C PRO A 33 -7.44 0.53 -23.48
N ARG A 34 -6.41 0.82 -24.30
CA ARG A 34 -5.36 1.81 -23.94
C ARG A 34 -5.93 3.21 -23.83
N ARG A 35 -6.67 3.65 -24.85
CA ARG A 35 -7.36 4.95 -24.86
C ARG A 35 -8.35 5.05 -23.69
N ARG A 36 -9.05 3.96 -23.39
CA ARG A 36 -9.97 3.92 -22.24
C ARG A 36 -9.23 3.96 -20.90
N MET A 37 -8.11 3.27 -20.75
CA MET A 37 -7.27 3.35 -19.55
C MET A 37 -6.77 4.77 -19.32
N TRP A 38 -6.30 5.44 -20.38
CA TRP A 38 -5.91 6.85 -20.32
C TRP A 38 -7.07 7.72 -19.83
N ALA A 39 -8.27 7.59 -20.42
CA ALA A 39 -9.43 8.40 -20.06
C ALA A 39 -9.88 8.12 -18.62
N TYR A 40 -9.83 6.85 -18.21
CA TYR A 40 -10.16 6.42 -16.86
C TYR A 40 -9.20 7.04 -15.84
N VAL A 41 -7.88 6.90 -16.03
CA VAL A 41 -6.86 7.45 -15.13
C VAL A 41 -6.90 8.98 -15.13
N HIS A 42 -7.15 9.61 -16.28
CA HIS A 42 -7.34 11.06 -16.37
C HIS A 42 -8.53 11.52 -15.52
N GLY A 43 -9.69 10.87 -15.66
CA GLY A 43 -10.86 11.18 -14.85
C GLY A 43 -10.64 10.90 -13.36
N LEU A 44 -9.87 9.85 -13.00
CA LEU A 44 -9.47 9.61 -11.61
C LEU A 44 -8.62 10.74 -11.03
N LEU A 45 -7.85 11.46 -11.85
CA LEU A 45 -7.02 12.60 -11.45
C LEU A 45 -7.76 13.94 -11.53
N GLY A 46 -8.89 13.98 -12.23
CA GLY A 46 -9.70 15.17 -12.41
C GLY A 46 -10.42 15.63 -11.14
N ASP A 47 -10.82 16.91 -11.16
CA ASP A 47 -11.67 17.52 -10.14
C ASP A 47 -13.14 17.23 -10.45
N ILE A 48 -13.53 15.97 -10.21
CA ILE A 48 -14.90 15.50 -10.38
C ILE A 48 -15.46 15.04 -9.05
N GLU A 49 -16.72 15.37 -8.78
CA GLU A 49 -17.37 15.17 -7.47
C GLU A 49 -17.32 13.70 -7.01
N ARG A 50 -17.52 12.75 -7.94
CA ARG A 50 -17.49 11.32 -7.63
C ARG A 50 -16.88 10.52 -8.77
N LYS A 51 -15.75 9.85 -8.50
CA LYS A 51 -14.97 9.07 -9.49
C LYS A 51 -15.55 7.68 -9.78
N ASN A 52 -16.85 7.62 -10.10
CA ASN A 52 -17.56 6.41 -10.49
C ASN A 52 -17.63 6.28 -12.03
N GLY A 53 -18.02 5.10 -12.54
CA GLY A 53 -17.97 4.82 -13.98
C GLY A 53 -18.83 5.76 -14.85
N TRP A 54 -19.93 6.29 -14.33
CA TRP A 54 -20.78 7.24 -15.05
C TRP A 54 -20.13 8.61 -15.17
N THR A 55 -19.73 9.19 -14.04
CA THR A 55 -19.09 10.51 -13.99
C THR A 55 -17.75 10.51 -14.73
N LEU A 56 -17.01 9.39 -14.70
CA LEU A 56 -15.79 9.23 -15.50
C LEU A 56 -16.08 9.20 -17.00
N ALA A 57 -17.18 8.57 -17.41
CA ALA A 57 -17.61 8.54 -18.81
C ALA A 57 -18.04 9.92 -19.29
N GLU A 58 -18.83 10.65 -18.50
CA GLU A 58 -19.21 12.05 -18.80
C GLU A 58 -17.99 12.95 -18.93
N ALA A 59 -17.02 12.84 -18.00
CA ALA A 59 -15.76 13.59 -18.06
C ALA A 59 -14.90 13.24 -19.29
N ALA A 60 -15.08 12.03 -19.85
CA ALA A 60 -14.44 11.59 -21.08
C ALA A 60 -15.25 11.95 -22.35
N GLY A 61 -16.39 12.65 -22.22
CA GLY A 61 -17.27 13.01 -23.34
C GLY A 61 -18.06 11.83 -23.92
N GLU A 62 -18.27 10.77 -23.14
CA GLU A 62 -19.00 9.57 -23.55
C GLU A 62 -20.49 9.67 -23.21
N THR A 63 -21.34 9.04 -24.01
CA THR A 63 -22.80 9.05 -23.82
C THR A 63 -23.30 8.12 -22.72
N GLY A 64 -22.43 7.24 -22.19
CA GLY A 64 -22.81 6.24 -21.20
C GLY A 64 -21.61 5.51 -20.58
N PRO A 65 -21.82 4.79 -19.47
CA PRO A 65 -20.76 4.19 -18.66
C PRO A 65 -20.19 2.88 -19.25
N GLU A 66 -20.73 2.38 -20.36
CA GLU A 66 -20.48 1.02 -20.88
C GLU A 66 -19.00 0.81 -21.17
N GLY A 67 -18.31 1.83 -21.68
CA GLY A 67 -16.89 1.75 -21.96
C GLY A 67 -16.02 1.64 -20.72
N MET A 68 -16.32 2.46 -19.70
CA MET A 68 -15.64 2.39 -18.39
C MET A 68 -15.92 1.05 -17.70
N GLN A 69 -17.16 0.56 -17.78
CA GLN A 69 -17.53 -0.75 -17.25
C GLN A 69 -16.84 -1.88 -18.03
N ARG A 70 -16.76 -1.81 -19.36
CA ARG A 70 -16.09 -2.81 -20.19
C ARG A 70 -14.60 -2.88 -19.88
N LEU A 71 -13.92 -1.74 -19.71
CA LEU A 71 -12.51 -1.68 -19.31
C LEU A 71 -12.25 -2.51 -18.05
N LEU A 72 -13.10 -2.36 -17.02
CA LEU A 72 -12.92 -3.03 -15.74
C LEU A 72 -13.42 -4.48 -15.77
N ASN A 73 -14.54 -4.79 -16.41
CA ASN A 73 -15.16 -6.10 -16.29
C ASN A 73 -14.72 -7.12 -17.36
N ALA A 74 -14.43 -6.67 -18.59
CA ALA A 74 -14.38 -7.59 -19.74
C ALA A 74 -13.23 -7.36 -20.73
N ALA A 75 -12.67 -6.15 -20.80
CA ALA A 75 -11.57 -5.86 -21.74
C ALA A 75 -10.36 -6.76 -21.45
N SER A 76 -9.63 -7.17 -22.49
CA SER A 76 -8.39 -7.93 -22.31
C SER A 76 -7.24 -6.99 -22.00
N TRP A 77 -6.66 -7.10 -20.80
CA TRP A 77 -5.41 -6.46 -20.39
C TRP A 77 -4.89 -7.15 -19.14
N ASP A 78 -3.59 -6.99 -18.90
CA ASP A 78 -2.84 -7.63 -17.82
C ASP A 78 -2.79 -6.74 -16.59
N GLU A 79 -3.79 -6.88 -15.70
CA GLU A 79 -3.87 -6.05 -14.49
C GLU A 79 -2.72 -6.26 -13.49
N ASP A 80 -2.17 -7.46 -13.41
CA ASP A 80 -1.05 -7.78 -12.54
C ASP A 80 0.26 -7.29 -13.11
N GLY A 81 0.44 -7.36 -14.43
CA GLY A 81 1.53 -6.69 -15.11
C GLY A 81 1.52 -5.17 -14.94
N VAL A 82 0.34 -4.52 -14.98
CA VAL A 82 0.25 -3.08 -14.67
C VAL A 82 0.64 -2.80 -13.21
N ARG A 83 0.27 -3.67 -12.26
CA ARG A 83 0.76 -3.56 -10.87
C ARG A 83 2.28 -3.66 -10.82
N ASP A 84 2.86 -4.62 -11.52
CA ASP A 84 4.31 -4.80 -11.56
C ASP A 84 5.01 -3.56 -12.15
N ASP A 85 4.47 -2.99 -13.24
CA ASP A 85 4.98 -1.74 -13.81
C ASP A 85 4.86 -0.56 -12.84
N VAL A 86 3.78 -0.50 -12.04
CA VAL A 86 3.60 0.51 -10.99
C VAL A 86 4.65 0.32 -9.88
N ARG A 87 4.86 -0.91 -9.40
CA ARG A 87 5.90 -1.22 -8.39
C ARG A 87 7.26 -0.74 -8.89
N ASP A 88 7.63 -1.13 -10.10
CA ASP A 88 8.94 -0.82 -10.66
C ASP A 88 9.13 0.70 -10.82
N LEU A 89 8.08 1.42 -11.21
CA LEU A 89 8.10 2.88 -11.31
C LEU A 89 8.20 3.57 -9.94
N VAL A 90 7.45 3.10 -8.93
CA VAL A 90 7.56 3.64 -7.56
C VAL A 90 8.97 3.40 -7.01
N VAL A 91 9.50 2.19 -7.16
CA VAL A 91 10.88 1.84 -6.75
C VAL A 91 11.91 2.68 -7.51
N GLN A 92 11.70 2.96 -8.80
CA GLN A 92 12.58 3.86 -9.54
C GLN A 92 12.58 5.28 -8.97
N LEU A 93 11.41 5.79 -8.55
CA LEU A 93 11.26 7.15 -8.06
C LEU A 93 11.76 7.34 -6.63
N VAL A 94 11.49 6.37 -5.76
CA VAL A 94 11.73 6.51 -4.31
C VAL A 94 12.59 5.40 -3.70
N GLY A 95 13.10 4.48 -4.51
CA GLY A 95 13.92 3.35 -4.06
C GLY A 95 15.16 3.77 -3.30
N ASP A 96 15.47 3.00 -2.26
CA ASP A 96 16.62 3.20 -1.38
C ASP A 96 16.96 1.87 -0.70
N VAL A 97 18.10 1.28 -1.08
CA VAL A 97 18.53 -0.02 -0.56
C VAL A 97 18.89 0.01 0.93
N TRP A 98 19.27 1.17 1.47
CA TRP A 98 19.76 1.28 2.84
C TRP A 98 18.67 1.67 3.82
N GLN A 99 17.65 2.40 3.35
CA GLN A 99 16.63 2.99 4.22
C GLN A 99 15.19 2.69 3.77
N GLY A 100 15.02 1.98 2.65
CA GLY A 100 13.74 1.59 2.09
C GLY A 100 12.91 0.72 3.03
N LEU A 101 11.63 1.04 3.11
CA LEU A 101 10.64 0.34 3.91
C LEU A 101 9.58 -0.29 3.02
N LEU A 102 9.33 -1.57 3.21
CA LEU A 102 8.11 -2.23 2.77
C LEU A 102 7.10 -2.21 3.92
N ILE A 103 5.90 -1.70 3.63
CA ILE A 103 4.88 -1.45 4.65
C ILE A 103 3.57 -2.07 4.23
N VAL A 104 3.03 -2.98 5.04
CA VAL A 104 1.71 -3.56 4.80
C VAL A 104 0.65 -2.88 5.66
N GLY A 105 -0.49 -2.59 5.03
CA GLY A 105 -1.69 -2.13 5.72
C GLY A 105 -2.95 -2.46 4.95
N ASP A 106 -4.08 -2.28 5.60
CA ASP A 106 -5.40 -2.58 5.07
C ASP A 106 -6.29 -1.34 4.99
N LEU A 107 -7.30 -1.44 4.13
CA LEU A 107 -8.33 -0.43 3.99
C LEU A 107 -9.69 -1.09 3.73
N CYS A 108 -10.65 -0.75 4.58
CA CYS A 108 -12.05 -1.13 4.39
C CYS A 108 -12.78 -0.11 3.50
N PHE A 109 -13.55 -0.64 2.56
CA PHE A 109 -14.42 0.08 1.64
C PHE A 109 -15.88 -0.25 1.99
N PRO A 110 -16.63 0.66 2.64
CA PRO A 110 -18.03 0.42 2.95
C PRO A 110 -18.84 0.14 1.69
N LYS A 111 -19.69 -0.89 1.76
CA LYS A 111 -20.59 -1.33 0.69
C LYS A 111 -21.98 -1.58 1.24
N ARG A 112 -22.97 -1.53 0.35
CA ARG A 112 -24.33 -1.95 0.65
C ARG A 112 -24.61 -3.29 -0.05
N GLY A 113 -25.30 -4.18 0.66
CA GLY A 113 -25.61 -5.54 0.19
C GLY A 113 -24.44 -6.50 0.34
N ASP A 114 -24.61 -7.70 -0.23
CA ASP A 114 -23.78 -8.88 -0.03
C ASP A 114 -23.16 -9.43 -1.34
N ARG A 115 -23.41 -8.79 -2.48
CA ARG A 115 -23.04 -9.30 -3.81
C ARG A 115 -21.67 -8.85 -4.35
N SER A 116 -21.00 -7.91 -3.70
CA SER A 116 -19.67 -7.46 -4.15
C SER A 116 -18.59 -8.40 -3.61
N ALA A 117 -17.67 -8.87 -4.45
CA ALA A 117 -16.64 -9.85 -4.09
C ALA A 117 -15.95 -9.51 -2.75
N GLY A 118 -15.90 -10.45 -1.81
CA GLY A 118 -15.25 -10.24 -0.51
C GLY A 118 -15.96 -9.28 0.44
N VAL A 119 -17.19 -8.83 0.14
CA VAL A 119 -17.95 -7.98 1.07
C VAL A 119 -18.46 -8.79 2.26
N ALA A 120 -18.13 -8.35 3.47
CA ALA A 120 -18.51 -9.02 4.71
C ALA A 120 -18.91 -8.00 5.79
N PRO A 121 -19.62 -8.42 6.84
CA PRO A 121 -19.88 -7.57 8.00
C PRO A 121 -18.58 -7.03 8.60
N TRP A 122 -18.53 -5.72 8.82
CA TRP A 122 -17.41 -5.03 9.43
C TRP A 122 -17.92 -4.03 10.47
N VAL A 123 -17.26 -4.02 11.62
CA VAL A 123 -17.56 -3.08 12.71
C VAL A 123 -16.60 -1.90 12.57
N SER A 124 -17.17 -0.71 12.37
CA SER A 124 -16.37 0.50 12.29
C SER A 124 -15.80 0.91 13.65
N LYS A 125 -14.87 1.86 13.64
CA LYS A 125 -14.38 2.51 14.88
C LYS A 125 -15.48 3.20 15.69
N THR A 126 -16.63 3.50 15.07
CA THR A 126 -17.80 4.08 15.75
C THR A 126 -18.82 3.01 16.12
N GLU A 127 -18.40 1.74 16.20
CA GLU A 127 -19.21 0.57 16.55
C GLU A 127 -20.45 0.38 15.66
N ARG A 128 -20.43 0.95 14.45
CA ARG A 128 -21.50 0.73 13.47
C ARG A 128 -21.14 -0.46 12.61
N THR A 129 -21.98 -1.48 12.66
CA THR A 129 -21.90 -2.63 11.77
C THR A 129 -22.36 -2.24 10.38
N SER A 130 -21.50 -2.41 9.39
CA SER A 130 -21.83 -2.23 7.98
C SER A 130 -21.05 -3.23 7.13
N ASN A 131 -21.56 -3.56 5.95
CA ASN A 131 -20.81 -4.40 5.04
C ASN A 131 -19.63 -3.61 4.45
N ALA A 132 -18.47 -4.25 4.33
CA ALA A 132 -17.29 -3.66 3.72
C ALA A 132 -16.49 -4.69 2.91
N GLN A 133 -15.83 -4.23 1.85
CA GLN A 133 -14.73 -4.98 1.22
C GLN A 133 -13.41 -4.53 1.85
N THR A 134 -12.49 -5.43 2.10
CA THR A 134 -11.18 -5.08 2.68
C THR A 134 -10.08 -5.34 1.66
N GLY A 135 -9.36 -4.29 1.27
CA GLY A 135 -8.13 -4.41 0.49
C GLY A 135 -6.92 -4.44 1.41
N ILE A 136 -5.98 -5.34 1.14
CA ILE A 136 -4.64 -5.37 1.73
C ILE A 136 -3.69 -4.75 0.71
N PHE A 137 -2.80 -3.88 1.18
CA PHE A 137 -1.93 -3.08 0.34
C PHE A 137 -0.49 -3.15 0.82
N LEU A 138 0.44 -3.20 -0.13
CA LEU A 138 1.86 -3.04 0.12
C LEU A 138 2.29 -1.66 -0.39
N ALA A 139 2.94 -0.89 0.47
CA ALA A 139 3.59 0.37 0.11
C ALA A 139 5.11 0.24 0.18
N TYR A 140 5.77 1.06 -0.62
CA TYR A 140 7.18 1.36 -0.50
C TYR A 140 7.34 2.78 0.06
N ALA A 141 8.26 2.97 0.99
CA ALA A 141 8.61 4.29 1.50
C ALA A 141 10.12 4.45 1.71
N SER A 142 10.62 5.66 1.47
CA SER A 142 11.95 6.11 1.89
C SER A 142 11.91 7.62 2.09
N GLN A 143 13.04 8.23 2.48
CA GLN A 143 13.17 9.69 2.56
C GLN A 143 12.86 10.42 1.25
N LYS A 144 12.87 9.72 0.10
CA LYS A 144 12.57 10.29 -1.21
C LYS A 144 11.07 10.38 -1.51
N GLY A 145 10.22 9.68 -0.75
CA GLY A 145 8.79 9.61 -0.97
C GLY A 145 8.19 8.24 -0.67
N TRP A 146 6.91 8.07 -0.99
CA TRP A 146 6.17 6.82 -0.76
C TRP A 146 5.15 6.57 -1.86
N GLY A 147 4.81 5.30 -2.07
CA GLY A 147 3.82 4.87 -3.06
C GLY A 147 3.31 3.46 -2.81
N LEU A 148 2.10 3.17 -3.28
CA LEU A 148 1.55 1.81 -3.28
C LEU A 148 2.23 1.00 -4.40
N ILE A 149 2.63 -0.23 -4.09
CA ILE A 149 3.30 -1.13 -5.03
C ILE A 149 2.56 -2.45 -5.24
N ASP A 150 1.66 -2.83 -4.34
CA ASP A 150 0.86 -4.05 -4.46
C ASP A 150 -0.51 -3.94 -3.78
N ARG A 151 -1.41 -4.86 -4.14
CA ARG A 151 -2.80 -4.95 -3.68
C ARG A 151 -3.30 -6.40 -3.73
N GLU A 152 -4.06 -6.77 -2.71
CA GLU A 152 -4.79 -8.04 -2.60
C GLU A 152 -6.19 -7.78 -2.02
N LEU A 153 -7.21 -8.46 -2.53
CA LEU A 153 -8.55 -8.43 -1.94
C LEU A 153 -8.67 -9.51 -0.87
N TYR A 154 -9.03 -9.12 0.34
CA TYR A 154 -9.33 -10.09 1.40
C TYR A 154 -10.69 -10.76 1.14
N LEU A 155 -10.68 -12.09 1.10
CA LEU A 155 -11.87 -12.92 1.00
C LEU A 155 -12.06 -13.70 2.31
N PRO A 156 -13.05 -13.34 3.14
CA PRO A 156 -13.30 -14.08 4.38
C PRO A 156 -13.91 -15.46 4.09
N ARG A 157 -13.89 -16.35 5.09
CA ARG A 157 -14.41 -17.72 4.97
C ARG A 157 -15.87 -17.77 4.51
N GLU A 158 -16.70 -16.85 4.98
CA GLU A 158 -18.09 -16.69 4.51
C GLU A 158 -18.24 -16.41 2.99
N TRP A 159 -17.17 -16.03 2.30
CA TRP A 159 -17.13 -16.01 0.84
C TRP A 159 -16.59 -17.33 0.31
N THR A 160 -15.40 -17.71 0.75
CA THR A 160 -14.67 -18.88 0.25
C THR A 160 -15.24 -20.21 0.72
N ASP A 161 -16.37 -20.23 1.42
CA ASP A 161 -17.14 -21.44 1.77
C ASP A 161 -18.46 -21.51 0.97
N HIS A 162 -18.82 -20.45 0.21
CA HIS A 162 -20.01 -20.37 -0.63
C HIS A 162 -19.64 -20.23 -2.12
N ARG A 163 -19.34 -21.37 -2.78
CA ARG A 163 -18.85 -21.37 -4.18
C ARG A 163 -19.78 -20.70 -5.19
N ASP A 164 -21.09 -20.84 -5.05
CA ASP A 164 -22.01 -20.19 -6.00
C ASP A 164 -21.98 -18.66 -5.89
N ARG A 165 -21.82 -18.13 -4.67
CA ARG A 165 -21.60 -16.70 -4.42
C ARG A 165 -20.26 -16.25 -5.03
N CYS A 166 -19.21 -17.03 -4.86
CA CYS A 166 -17.90 -16.80 -5.49
C CYS A 166 -18.00 -16.71 -7.02
N ARG A 167 -18.59 -17.72 -7.67
CA ARG A 167 -18.75 -17.78 -9.13
C ARG A 167 -19.58 -16.63 -9.66
N ALA A 168 -20.67 -16.27 -8.97
CA ALA A 168 -21.50 -15.11 -9.33
C ALA A 168 -20.73 -13.78 -9.27
N ALA A 169 -19.69 -13.68 -8.44
CA ALA A 169 -18.79 -12.53 -8.37
C ALA A 169 -17.52 -12.67 -9.24
N GLY A 170 -17.38 -13.78 -9.99
CA GLY A 170 -16.22 -14.06 -10.83
C GLY A 170 -14.96 -14.47 -10.04
N ILE A 171 -15.12 -15.05 -8.85
CA ILE A 171 -14.04 -15.66 -8.07
C ILE A 171 -13.91 -17.11 -8.52
N ASP A 172 -12.72 -17.52 -8.94
CA ASP A 172 -12.42 -18.88 -9.38
C ASP A 172 -12.44 -19.88 -8.20
N ASP A 173 -12.82 -21.14 -8.46
CA ASP A 173 -12.96 -22.18 -7.44
C ASP A 173 -11.62 -22.53 -6.75
N SER A 174 -10.49 -22.25 -7.41
CA SER A 174 -9.14 -22.39 -6.84
C SER A 174 -8.80 -21.34 -5.77
N VAL A 175 -9.54 -20.22 -5.72
CA VAL A 175 -9.31 -19.16 -4.75
C VAL A 175 -9.90 -19.55 -3.40
N GLY A 176 -9.03 -20.05 -2.52
CA GLY A 176 -9.38 -20.39 -1.13
C GLY A 176 -9.23 -19.23 -0.14
N TYR A 177 -9.63 -19.48 1.11
CA TYR A 177 -9.39 -18.55 2.21
C TYR A 177 -7.89 -18.32 2.40
N ARG A 178 -7.51 -17.04 2.55
CA ARG A 178 -6.19 -16.61 3.00
C ARG A 178 -6.36 -15.54 4.06
N SER A 179 -5.62 -15.65 5.16
CA SER A 179 -5.60 -14.60 6.18
C SER A 179 -4.99 -13.31 5.62
N PRO A 180 -5.25 -12.13 6.23
CA PRO A 180 -4.55 -10.91 5.84
C PRO A 180 -3.02 -11.03 5.90
N ALA A 181 -2.49 -11.83 6.85
CA ALA A 181 -1.06 -12.10 6.94
C ALA A 181 -0.54 -12.96 5.78
N ASP A 182 -1.32 -13.95 5.33
CA ASP A 182 -0.96 -14.78 4.16
C ASP A 182 -0.96 -13.94 2.87
N LEU A 183 -1.88 -12.97 2.76
CA LEU A 183 -1.90 -12.00 1.65
C LEU A 183 -0.70 -11.06 1.72
N ALA A 184 -0.33 -10.59 2.91
CA ALA A 184 0.88 -9.80 3.13
C ALA A 184 2.14 -10.57 2.71
N GLU A 185 2.25 -11.84 3.09
CA GLU A 185 3.35 -12.72 2.69
C GLU A 185 3.39 -12.93 1.17
N THR A 186 2.21 -13.09 0.54
CA THR A 186 2.11 -13.22 -0.93
C THR A 186 2.65 -11.96 -1.63
N MET A 187 2.26 -10.77 -1.18
CA MET A 187 2.75 -9.49 -1.74
C MET A 187 4.24 -9.30 -1.48
N LEU A 188 4.73 -9.66 -0.29
CA LEU A 188 6.15 -9.63 0.02
C LEU A 188 6.94 -10.59 -0.88
N GLY A 189 6.45 -11.81 -1.09
CA GLY A 189 7.03 -12.79 -2.02
C GLY A 189 7.23 -12.20 -3.41
N ARG A 190 6.19 -11.55 -3.95
CA ARG A 190 6.31 -10.85 -5.26
C ARG A 190 7.33 -9.73 -5.27
N ALA A 191 7.46 -8.96 -4.17
CA ALA A 191 8.47 -7.93 -4.06
C ALA A 191 9.90 -8.51 -4.00
N LEU A 192 10.08 -9.64 -3.30
CA LEU A 192 11.35 -10.37 -3.24
C LEU A 192 11.73 -10.98 -4.59
N ASP A 193 10.80 -11.65 -5.25
CA ASP A 193 11.00 -12.25 -6.58
C ASP A 193 11.37 -11.19 -7.63
N ALA A 194 10.81 -9.98 -7.49
CA ALA A 194 11.13 -8.83 -8.33
C ALA A 194 12.43 -8.10 -7.92
N ASN A 195 13.14 -8.55 -6.88
CA ASN A 195 14.34 -7.92 -6.33
C ASN A 195 14.14 -6.44 -5.96
N VAL A 196 12.99 -6.10 -5.37
CA VAL A 196 12.76 -4.75 -4.84
C VAL A 196 13.84 -4.44 -3.80
N PRO A 197 14.59 -3.33 -3.91
CA PRO A 197 15.63 -2.97 -2.95
C PRO A 197 14.98 -2.33 -1.73
N PHE A 198 15.06 -2.97 -0.56
CA PHE A 198 14.59 -2.40 0.71
C PHE A 198 15.46 -2.89 1.87
N ALA A 199 15.43 -2.16 2.98
CA ALA A 199 16.18 -2.50 4.19
C ALA A 199 15.31 -3.18 5.25
N TRP A 200 14.04 -2.77 5.37
CA TRP A 200 13.14 -3.25 6.42
C TRP A 200 11.71 -3.48 5.94
N PHE A 201 11.04 -4.44 6.59
CA PHE A 201 9.61 -4.65 6.51
C PHE A 201 8.91 -4.20 7.81
N THR A 202 7.74 -3.56 7.73
CA THR A 202 6.94 -3.22 8.91
C THR A 202 5.44 -3.33 8.64
N ALA A 203 4.67 -3.64 9.68
CA ALA A 203 3.23 -3.75 9.61
C ALA A 203 2.59 -3.55 10.99
N GLY A 204 1.29 -3.26 10.99
CA GLY A 204 0.50 -3.07 12.21
C GLY A 204 0.16 -4.37 12.94
N VAL A 205 -0.52 -4.22 14.08
CA VAL A 205 -0.86 -5.29 15.03
C VAL A 205 -1.55 -6.52 14.43
N LEU A 206 -2.37 -6.32 13.39
CA LEU A 206 -3.06 -7.39 12.68
C LEU A 206 -2.07 -8.41 12.09
N TYR A 207 -0.93 -7.93 11.60
CA TYR A 207 0.09 -8.74 10.94
C TYR A 207 1.13 -9.25 11.94
N GLY A 208 1.56 -8.41 12.90
CA GLY A 208 2.56 -8.81 13.90
C GLY A 208 2.11 -9.93 14.84
N ARG A 209 0.80 -10.10 15.04
CA ARG A 209 0.25 -11.25 15.78
C ARG A 209 0.50 -12.59 15.07
N SER A 210 0.66 -12.60 13.75
CA SER A 210 0.86 -13.83 12.98
C SER A 210 2.24 -14.42 13.21
N GLU A 211 2.30 -15.58 13.87
CA GLU A 211 3.56 -16.30 14.07
C GLU A 211 4.13 -16.84 12.77
N ASN A 212 3.26 -17.25 11.84
CA ASN A 212 3.67 -17.76 10.53
C ASN A 212 4.36 -16.66 9.71
N LEU A 213 3.81 -15.44 9.72
CA LEU A 213 4.44 -14.31 9.03
C LEU A 213 5.80 -13.98 9.64
N ARG A 214 5.90 -13.92 10.98
CA ARG A 214 7.16 -13.69 11.70
C ARG A 214 8.22 -14.73 11.32
N ARG A 215 7.84 -16.01 11.39
CA ARG A 215 8.73 -17.12 11.02
C ARG A 215 9.20 -17.03 9.57
N SER A 216 8.29 -16.80 8.61
CA SER A 216 8.63 -16.68 7.19
C SER A 216 9.59 -15.51 6.92
N LEU A 217 9.41 -14.37 7.60
CA LEU A 217 10.33 -13.24 7.51
C LEU A 217 11.73 -13.59 8.03
N GLU A 218 11.83 -14.26 9.19
CA GLU A 218 13.11 -14.69 9.76
C GLU A 218 13.80 -15.75 8.89
N GLU A 219 13.06 -16.75 8.39
CA GLU A 219 13.58 -17.79 7.49
C GLU A 219 14.16 -17.20 6.19
N ARG A 220 13.54 -16.12 5.69
CA ARG A 220 14.01 -15.36 4.52
C ARG A 220 15.03 -14.29 4.88
N SER A 221 15.44 -14.18 6.14
CA SER A 221 16.39 -13.17 6.64
C SER A 221 15.96 -11.73 6.33
N VAL A 222 14.65 -11.46 6.37
CA VAL A 222 14.07 -10.13 6.12
C VAL A 222 14.04 -9.34 7.43
N PRO A 223 14.82 -8.25 7.57
CA PRO A 223 14.75 -7.38 8.74
C PRO A 223 13.35 -6.78 8.87
N HIS A 224 12.78 -6.81 10.07
CA HIS A 224 11.44 -6.31 10.30
C HIS A 224 11.22 -5.75 11.70
N VAL A 225 10.25 -4.83 11.78
CA VAL A 225 9.67 -4.32 13.04
C VAL A 225 8.17 -4.43 12.92
N LEU A 226 7.55 -5.35 13.66
CA LEU A 226 6.12 -5.61 13.59
C LEU A 226 5.46 -5.18 14.88
N GLU A 227 4.42 -4.34 14.78
CA GLU A 227 3.61 -3.97 15.92
C GLU A 227 2.87 -5.22 16.45
N ILE A 228 2.87 -5.41 17.77
CA ILE A 228 2.25 -6.54 18.46
C ILE A 228 1.35 -6.04 19.59
N PRO A 229 0.33 -6.80 20.00
CA PRO A 229 -0.44 -6.43 21.18
C PRO A 229 0.41 -6.63 22.44
N GLY A 230 0.16 -5.86 23.50
CA GLY A 230 0.93 -5.95 24.74
C GLY A 230 0.82 -7.29 25.47
N ASP A 231 -0.21 -8.09 25.18
CA ASP A 231 -0.40 -9.45 25.69
C ASP A 231 0.32 -10.53 24.87
N CYS A 232 1.03 -10.15 23.80
CA CYS A 232 1.83 -11.06 23.00
C CYS A 232 2.92 -11.70 23.85
N ARG A 233 3.01 -13.04 23.82
CA ARG A 233 4.03 -13.79 24.56
C ARG A 233 5.38 -13.71 23.85
N VAL A 234 6.42 -13.39 24.59
CA VAL A 234 7.81 -13.28 24.12
C VAL A 234 8.73 -14.13 24.99
N THR A 235 9.84 -14.60 24.42
CA THR A 235 10.87 -15.32 25.18
C THR A 235 12.04 -14.38 25.44
N THR A 236 12.30 -14.08 26.70
CA THR A 236 13.39 -13.18 27.11
C THR A 236 14.76 -13.81 26.85
N ALA A 237 15.82 -13.00 26.92
CA ALA A 237 17.20 -13.51 26.82
C ALA A 237 17.52 -14.58 27.89
N HIS A 238 16.80 -14.60 29.01
CA HIS A 238 16.93 -15.58 30.10
C HIS A 238 15.99 -16.79 29.97
N LEU A 239 15.41 -17.00 28.79
CA LEU A 239 14.51 -18.12 28.47
C LEU A 239 13.22 -18.16 29.30
N GLN A 240 12.79 -17.00 29.80
CA GLN A 240 11.49 -16.86 30.45
C GLN A 240 10.43 -16.44 29.42
N VAL A 241 9.22 -17.00 29.54
CA VAL A 241 8.10 -16.62 28.67
C VAL A 241 7.19 -15.67 29.42
N CYS A 242 7.18 -14.41 28.99
CA CYS A 242 6.40 -13.31 29.57
C CYS A 242 5.56 -12.64 28.47
N THR A 243 4.61 -11.80 28.85
CA THR A 243 3.96 -10.89 27.91
C THR A 243 4.85 -9.69 27.60
N ALA A 244 4.68 -9.09 26.43
CA ALA A 244 5.38 -7.87 26.04
C ALA A 244 5.21 -6.75 27.07
N ARG A 245 3.99 -6.61 27.62
CA ARG A 245 3.66 -5.65 28.66
C ARG A 245 4.42 -5.89 29.96
N GLU A 246 4.52 -7.14 30.42
CA GLU A 246 5.25 -7.47 31.65
C GLU A 246 6.74 -7.11 31.50
N VAL A 247 7.37 -7.50 30.40
CA VAL A 247 8.79 -7.21 30.15
C VAL A 247 9.07 -5.71 30.14
N ILE A 248 8.22 -4.92 29.46
CA ILE A 248 8.39 -3.47 29.38
C ILE A 248 8.02 -2.77 30.70
N GLY A 249 7.06 -3.30 31.45
CA GLY A 249 6.62 -2.75 32.74
C GLY A 249 7.67 -2.85 33.84
N GLU A 250 8.65 -3.75 33.70
CA GLU A 250 9.78 -3.91 34.64
C GLU A 250 10.98 -2.99 34.30
N LEU A 251 10.95 -2.27 33.17
CA LEU A 251 12.06 -1.42 32.77
C LEU A 251 12.18 -0.16 33.65
N SER A 252 13.42 0.18 34.00
CA SER A 252 13.72 1.45 34.66
C SER A 252 13.57 2.62 33.70
N GLU A 253 13.21 3.79 34.25
CA GLU A 253 13.09 5.05 33.49
C GLU A 253 14.37 5.42 32.72
N THR A 254 15.54 4.99 33.19
CA THR A 254 16.84 5.24 32.54
C THR A 254 17.05 4.52 31.21
N VAL A 255 16.26 3.47 30.91
CA VAL A 255 16.33 2.73 29.64
C VAL A 255 15.59 3.47 28.53
N TRP A 256 14.65 4.34 28.89
CA TRP A 256 13.84 5.08 27.94
C TRP A 256 14.61 6.27 27.38
N HIS A 257 14.70 6.33 26.05
CA HIS A 257 15.37 7.40 25.33
C HIS A 257 14.35 8.19 24.53
N ARG A 258 14.33 9.51 24.73
CA ARG A 258 13.52 10.41 23.93
C ARG A 258 14.11 10.50 22.53
N LEU A 259 13.32 10.10 21.54
CA LEU A 259 13.71 10.20 20.15
C LEU A 259 12.63 10.96 19.36
N SER A 260 13.09 11.87 18.53
CA SER A 260 12.24 12.49 17.51
C SER A 260 12.45 11.72 16.22
N HIS A 261 11.44 10.94 15.83
CA HIS A 261 11.40 10.30 14.52
C HIS A 261 10.24 10.90 13.75
N GLY A 262 10.56 11.41 12.56
CA GLY A 262 9.73 12.41 11.92
C GLY A 262 10.49 13.14 10.85
N ASP A 263 10.29 12.75 9.60
CA ASP A 263 10.56 13.59 8.43
C ASP A 263 9.23 14.20 7.94
N GLU A 264 9.24 14.91 6.82
CA GLU A 264 8.01 15.34 6.16
C GLU A 264 7.06 14.14 5.86
N LEU A 265 7.60 12.91 5.78
CA LEU A 265 6.92 11.66 5.42
C LEU A 265 6.27 10.93 6.59
N THR A 266 6.55 11.24 7.86
CA THR A 266 5.81 10.70 9.02
C THR A 266 5.22 11.78 9.94
N GLY A 267 5.73 13.03 9.83
CA GLY A 267 5.41 14.12 10.73
C GLY A 267 6.20 13.99 12.04
N HIS A 268 6.71 15.10 12.59
CA HIS A 268 7.52 15.06 13.80
C HIS A 268 6.73 14.49 14.98
N ARG A 269 7.02 13.23 15.34
CA ARG A 269 6.50 12.58 16.54
C ARG A 269 7.65 12.35 17.51
N VAL A 270 7.52 12.95 18.68
CA VAL A 270 8.43 12.75 19.79
C VAL A 270 7.83 11.69 20.70
N ARG A 271 8.55 10.60 20.90
CA ARG A 271 8.18 9.50 21.79
C ARG A 271 9.41 9.09 22.60
N ASP A 272 9.15 8.50 23.75
CA ASP A 272 10.20 7.83 24.51
C ASP A 272 10.23 6.36 24.08
N TRP A 273 11.42 5.84 23.78
CA TRP A 273 11.64 4.50 23.24
C TRP A 273 12.55 3.68 24.14
N ALA A 274 12.24 2.39 24.25
CA ALA A 274 13.08 1.40 24.90
C ALA A 274 13.13 0.13 24.06
N ALA A 275 14.27 -0.56 24.07
CA ALA A 275 14.43 -1.87 23.45
C ALA A 275 15.11 -2.83 24.42
N VAL A 276 14.66 -4.08 24.41
CA VAL A 276 15.19 -5.17 25.24
C VAL A 276 15.58 -6.33 24.33
N ASP A 277 16.76 -6.90 24.56
CA ASP A 277 17.21 -8.11 23.86
C ASP A 277 16.29 -9.30 24.21
N LEU A 278 15.79 -9.97 23.18
CA LEU A 278 15.09 -11.24 23.30
C LEU A 278 16.03 -12.41 23.00
N HIS A 279 15.54 -13.63 23.21
CA HIS A 279 16.28 -14.83 22.83
C HIS A 279 16.66 -14.80 21.35
N ARG A 280 17.93 -15.05 21.05
CA ARG A 280 18.51 -14.96 19.70
C ARG A 280 18.57 -16.33 19.02
N SER A 281 18.18 -16.39 17.76
CA SER A 281 18.30 -17.59 16.91
C SER A 281 19.64 -17.67 16.15
N GLY A 282 20.58 -16.72 16.33
CA GLY A 282 21.87 -16.74 15.64
C GLY A 282 22.83 -15.60 16.02
N ARG A 283 23.97 -15.52 15.31
CA ARG A 283 25.02 -14.50 15.52
C ARG A 283 24.90 -13.26 14.63
N GLN A 284 24.29 -13.38 13.46
CA GLN A 284 24.22 -12.31 12.46
C GLN A 284 23.02 -11.39 12.64
N PHE A 285 21.94 -11.92 13.21
CA PHE A 285 20.69 -11.22 13.49
C PHE A 285 20.43 -11.16 15.00
N GLY A 286 19.78 -10.10 15.44
CA GLY A 286 19.27 -9.93 16.79
C GLY A 286 17.75 -9.93 16.80
N ASN A 287 17.19 -10.23 17.99
CA ASN A 287 15.77 -10.13 18.29
C ASN A 287 15.59 -9.13 19.42
N TRP A 288 14.66 -8.19 19.26
CA TRP A 288 14.34 -7.21 20.29
C TRP A 288 12.84 -7.09 20.53
N LEU A 289 12.48 -6.82 21.77
CA LEU A 289 11.20 -6.23 22.11
C LEU A 289 11.40 -4.72 22.19
N LEU A 290 10.73 -3.98 21.30
CA LEU A 290 10.75 -2.53 21.26
C LEU A 290 9.44 -1.98 21.83
N ALA A 291 9.53 -0.90 22.59
CA ALA A 291 8.37 -0.16 23.07
C ALA A 291 8.54 1.33 22.78
N GLY A 292 7.46 1.97 22.33
CA GLY A 292 7.36 3.41 22.17
C GLY A 292 6.18 3.93 22.98
N ARG A 293 6.41 4.91 23.85
CA ARG A 293 5.36 5.52 24.68
C ARG A 293 5.15 7.00 24.34
N SER A 294 3.94 7.49 24.52
CA SER A 294 3.64 8.92 24.35
C SER A 294 4.32 9.75 25.45
N ILE A 295 4.80 10.95 25.10
CA ILE A 295 5.38 11.88 26.08
C ILE A 295 4.30 12.60 26.92
N THR A 296 3.06 12.65 26.44
CA THR A 296 1.93 13.28 27.14
C THR A 296 1.12 12.26 27.93
N ASP A 297 1.10 11.01 27.48
CA ASP A 297 0.46 9.89 28.17
C ASP A 297 1.41 8.67 28.17
N PRO A 298 2.31 8.56 29.15
CA PRO A 298 3.26 7.45 29.23
C PRO A 298 2.62 6.06 29.34
N SER A 299 1.33 5.97 29.64
CA SER A 299 0.59 4.70 29.67
C SER A 299 0.19 4.20 28.27
N ASP A 300 0.17 5.08 27.27
CA ASP A 300 -0.05 4.75 25.87
C ASP A 300 1.25 4.22 25.24
N ILE A 301 1.42 2.90 25.37
CA ILE A 301 2.60 2.16 24.90
C ILE A 301 2.22 1.30 23.69
N ALA A 302 2.96 1.48 22.60
CA ALA A 302 2.98 0.55 21.48
C ALA A 302 4.16 -0.42 21.62
N TYR A 303 3.93 -1.69 21.29
CA TYR A 303 4.90 -2.78 21.43
C TYR A 303 5.23 -3.35 20.05
N TYR A 304 6.48 -3.75 19.85
CA TYR A 304 6.95 -4.28 18.57
C TYR A 304 7.92 -5.44 18.77
N LEU A 305 7.80 -6.47 17.92
CA LEU A 305 8.83 -7.47 17.75
C LEU A 305 9.75 -7.06 16.61
N CYS A 306 11.04 -7.05 16.89
CA CYS A 306 12.07 -6.64 15.96
C CYS A 306 13.01 -7.79 15.68
N PHE A 307 13.33 -7.99 14.40
CA PHE A 307 14.37 -8.89 13.93
C PHE A 307 15.21 -8.14 12.90
N GLY A 308 16.53 -8.15 13.03
CA GLY A 308 17.40 -7.40 12.12
C GLY A 308 18.88 -7.60 12.40
N PRO A 309 19.77 -6.92 11.67
CA PRO A 309 21.22 -7.07 11.83
C PRO A 309 21.65 -6.85 13.30
N ALA A 310 22.51 -7.71 13.84
CA ALA A 310 22.83 -7.73 15.29
C ALA A 310 23.39 -6.41 15.86
N GLY A 311 23.92 -5.51 15.01
CA GLY A 311 24.40 -4.17 15.38
C GLY A 311 23.34 -3.06 15.29
N CYS A 312 22.06 -3.39 15.09
CA CYS A 312 21.00 -2.40 14.98
C CYS A 312 20.87 -1.59 16.26
N ILE A 313 20.74 -0.27 16.12
CA ILE A 313 20.61 0.66 17.24
C ILE A 313 19.14 1.05 17.46
N LEU A 314 18.84 1.54 18.67
CA LEU A 314 17.48 1.93 19.08
C LEU A 314 16.83 2.92 18.12
N SER A 315 17.58 3.92 17.63
CA SER A 315 17.05 4.92 16.70
C SER A 315 16.62 4.31 15.37
N GLU A 316 17.34 3.31 14.85
CA GLU A 316 16.95 2.64 13.61
C GLU A 316 15.66 1.83 13.79
N LEU A 317 15.53 1.09 14.90
CA LEU A 317 14.30 0.36 15.21
C LEU A 317 13.09 1.30 15.36
N ALA A 318 13.26 2.42 16.08
CA ALA A 318 12.25 3.45 16.25
C ALA A 318 11.85 4.10 14.91
N ARG A 319 12.83 4.38 14.04
CA ARG A 319 12.60 4.90 12.68
C ARG A 319 11.71 3.98 11.86
N VAL A 320 11.99 2.67 11.88
CA VAL A 320 11.21 1.68 11.14
C VAL A 320 9.78 1.58 11.71
N ALA A 321 9.63 1.55 13.03
CA ALA A 321 8.33 1.52 13.70
C ALA A 321 7.44 2.73 13.32
N GLU A 322 8.00 3.95 13.35
CA GLU A 322 7.26 5.17 12.97
C GLU A 322 7.03 5.28 11.46
N GLY A 323 7.92 4.68 10.66
CA GLY A 323 7.80 4.55 9.21
C GLY A 323 6.50 3.87 8.77
N ARG A 324 5.88 3.05 9.64
CA ARG A 324 4.57 2.43 9.40
C ARG A 324 3.52 3.45 8.96
N SER A 325 3.55 4.68 9.47
CA SER A 325 2.57 5.73 9.13
C SER A 325 2.52 6.10 7.64
N ALA A 326 3.56 5.79 6.84
CA ALA A 326 3.56 6.09 5.42
C ALA A 326 2.49 5.33 4.63
N ILE A 327 2.05 4.13 5.06
CA ILE A 327 0.93 3.42 4.40
C ILE A 327 -0.38 4.22 4.52
N GLU A 328 -0.62 4.88 5.66
CA GLU A 328 -1.81 5.70 5.87
C GLU A 328 -1.79 6.93 4.96
N LYS A 329 -0.59 7.50 4.71
CA LYS A 329 -0.42 8.59 3.75
C LYS A 329 -0.68 8.14 2.31
N CYS A 330 -0.13 6.97 1.92
CA CYS A 330 -0.40 6.34 0.62
C CYS A 330 -1.90 6.14 0.39
N LEU A 331 -2.57 5.48 1.32
CA LEU A 331 -3.99 5.18 1.23
C LEU A 331 -4.85 6.44 1.26
N ARG A 332 -4.49 7.45 2.07
CA ARG A 332 -5.20 8.73 2.11
C ARG A 332 -5.18 9.42 0.76
N VAL A 333 -4.03 9.48 0.10
CA VAL A 333 -3.91 10.11 -1.22
C VAL A 333 -4.61 9.30 -2.28
N ALA A 334 -4.44 7.99 -2.29
CA ALA A 334 -5.14 7.12 -3.23
C ALA A 334 -6.68 7.27 -3.08
N ARG A 335 -7.20 7.39 -1.85
CA ARG A 335 -8.63 7.58 -1.57
C ARG A 335 -9.15 8.98 -1.90
N LYS A 336 -8.40 10.03 -1.61
CA LYS A 336 -8.85 11.42 -1.76
C LYS A 336 -8.66 11.93 -3.17
N GLU A 337 -7.55 11.55 -3.81
CA GLU A 337 -7.10 12.17 -5.06
C GLU A 337 -7.06 11.17 -6.22
N ALA A 338 -6.93 9.85 -5.98
CA ALA A 338 -6.82 8.83 -7.03
C ALA A 338 -8.05 7.91 -7.15
N GLY A 339 -9.17 8.29 -6.53
CA GLY A 339 -10.46 7.60 -6.64
C GLY A 339 -10.55 6.20 -6.05
N LEU A 340 -9.58 5.75 -5.25
CA LEU A 340 -9.47 4.37 -4.73
C LEU A 340 -10.75 3.87 -4.02
N LYS A 341 -11.58 4.76 -3.46
CA LYS A 341 -12.80 4.42 -2.72
C LYS A 341 -14.11 4.68 -3.49
N ASP A 342 -14.04 5.27 -4.68
CA ASP A 342 -15.22 5.84 -5.36
C ASP A 342 -15.86 4.86 -6.35
N TYR A 343 -15.28 3.67 -6.51
CA TYR A 343 -15.77 2.64 -7.41
C TYR A 343 -17.12 2.03 -7.02
N GLN A 344 -17.80 1.54 -8.05
CA GLN A 344 -19.05 0.78 -7.95
C GLN A 344 -18.92 -0.66 -8.49
N VAL A 345 -17.69 -1.11 -8.76
CA VAL A 345 -17.45 -2.49 -9.21
C VAL A 345 -17.89 -3.52 -8.16
N ARG A 346 -18.36 -4.67 -8.66
CA ARG A 346 -18.83 -5.81 -7.84
C ARG A 346 -18.03 -7.08 -8.06
N GLY A 347 -17.53 -7.30 -9.28
CA GLY A 347 -16.78 -8.49 -9.65
C GLY A 347 -15.36 -8.48 -9.09
N TYR A 348 -14.83 -9.68 -8.82
CA TYR A 348 -13.50 -9.91 -8.27
C TYR A 348 -12.41 -9.26 -9.14
N ARG A 349 -12.37 -9.60 -10.42
CA ARG A 349 -11.42 -9.03 -11.38
C ARG A 349 -11.55 -7.51 -11.53
N ALA A 350 -12.78 -7.01 -11.55
CA ALA A 350 -13.05 -5.58 -11.69
C ALA A 350 -12.53 -4.77 -10.50
N TRP A 351 -12.51 -5.36 -9.29
CA TRP A 351 -11.87 -4.76 -8.11
C TRP A 351 -10.37 -4.59 -8.32
N TYR A 352 -9.65 -5.65 -8.69
CA TYR A 352 -8.19 -5.57 -8.95
C TYR A 352 -7.86 -4.54 -10.01
N ARG A 353 -8.66 -4.51 -11.08
CA ARG A 353 -8.50 -3.56 -12.18
C ARG A 353 -8.68 -2.12 -11.76
N HIS A 354 -9.76 -1.80 -11.04
CA HIS A 354 -9.97 -0.45 -10.53
C HIS A 354 -8.85 -0.04 -9.57
N VAL A 355 -8.53 -0.88 -8.60
CA VAL A 355 -7.50 -0.59 -7.60
C VAL A 355 -6.14 -0.36 -8.26
N THR A 356 -5.79 -1.16 -9.26
CA THR A 356 -4.56 -0.98 -10.05
C THR A 356 -4.54 0.36 -10.77
N LEU A 357 -5.64 0.76 -11.43
CA LEU A 357 -5.71 2.06 -12.10
C LEU A 357 -5.67 3.24 -11.12
N SER A 358 -6.24 3.08 -9.92
CA SER A 358 -6.09 4.05 -8.84
C SER A 358 -4.64 4.13 -8.34
N MET A 359 -3.90 3.01 -8.30
CA MET A 359 -2.46 3.02 -7.99
C MET A 359 -1.64 3.70 -9.09
N VAL A 360 -1.98 3.49 -10.37
CA VAL A 360 -1.41 4.24 -11.49
C VAL A 360 -1.63 5.75 -11.30
N ALA A 361 -2.86 6.18 -11.04
CA ALA A 361 -3.18 7.58 -10.77
C ALA A 361 -2.39 8.13 -9.55
N ALA A 362 -2.32 7.38 -8.44
CA ALA A 362 -1.56 7.77 -7.26
C ALA A 362 -0.05 7.92 -7.54
N THR A 363 0.50 7.07 -8.43
CA THR A 363 1.92 7.14 -8.85
C THR A 363 2.18 8.39 -9.68
N TYR A 364 1.23 8.81 -10.52
CA TYR A 364 1.36 10.08 -11.23
C TYR A 364 1.37 11.29 -10.29
N LEU A 365 0.56 11.25 -9.21
CA LEU A 365 0.58 12.30 -8.18
C LEU A 365 1.91 12.35 -7.43
N LEU A 366 2.54 11.19 -7.17
CA LEU A 366 3.90 11.12 -6.62
C LEU A 366 4.92 11.84 -7.54
N ILE A 367 4.86 11.58 -8.84
CA ILE A 367 5.73 12.26 -9.83
C ILE A 367 5.53 13.77 -9.80
N ARG A 368 4.27 14.23 -9.82
CA ARG A 368 3.96 15.68 -9.80
C ARG A 368 4.49 16.37 -8.56
N ARG A 369 4.28 15.76 -7.38
CA ARG A 369 4.80 16.30 -6.11
C ARG A 369 6.32 16.33 -6.06
N GLY A 370 7.00 15.35 -6.67
CA GLY A 370 8.46 15.35 -6.78
C GLY A 370 9.00 16.56 -7.55
N LYS A 371 8.27 17.05 -8.57
CA LYS A 371 8.64 18.23 -9.35
C LYS A 371 8.42 19.54 -8.59
N ASP A 372 7.36 19.63 -7.80
CA ASP A 372 7.03 20.83 -7.01
C ASP A 372 8.05 21.11 -5.89
N VAL A 373 8.83 20.11 -5.45
CA VAL A 373 9.91 20.24 -4.44
C VAL A 373 11.29 20.54 -5.10
N GLY A 374 11.32 20.96 -6.37
CA GLY A 374 12.54 21.43 -7.03
C GLY A 374 13.44 20.33 -7.60
N ARG A 375 12.94 19.09 -7.79
CA ARG A 375 13.61 18.13 -8.68
C ARG A 375 13.18 18.41 -10.11
N ASP A 376 13.96 19.25 -10.78
CA ASP A 376 13.92 19.45 -12.23
C ASP A 376 14.54 18.22 -12.93
N ASP A 377 14.00 17.04 -12.66
CA ASP A 377 14.35 15.81 -13.37
C ASP A 377 13.45 15.71 -14.60
N ASP A 378 14.05 16.08 -15.72
CA ASP A 378 13.56 15.88 -17.07
C ASP A 378 13.03 14.45 -17.25
N LEU A 379 11.75 14.32 -17.62
CA LEU A 379 11.08 13.05 -17.88
C LEU A 379 11.79 12.23 -18.98
N SER A 380 12.69 12.87 -19.75
CA SER A 380 13.55 12.22 -20.76
C SER A 380 14.64 11.31 -20.17
N ARG A 381 15.06 11.50 -18.90
CA ARG A 381 16.11 10.69 -18.25
C ARG A 381 15.62 9.35 -17.71
N VAL A 382 14.29 9.16 -17.65
CA VAL A 382 13.66 7.91 -17.22
C VAL A 382 13.66 6.91 -18.38
N ARG A 383 14.81 6.26 -18.60
CA ARG A 383 14.98 5.27 -19.68
C ARG A 383 13.92 4.16 -19.59
N PRO A 384 13.29 3.76 -20.70
CA PRO A 384 12.45 2.57 -20.72
C PRO A 384 13.28 1.34 -20.32
N VAL A 385 12.68 0.47 -19.51
CA VAL A 385 13.20 -0.88 -19.25
C VAL A 385 13.45 -1.53 -20.62
N ARG A 386 14.63 -2.11 -20.81
CA ARG A 386 15.13 -2.65 -22.10
C ARG A 386 14.09 -3.55 -22.77
N SER A 387 13.29 -2.97 -23.66
CA SER A 387 12.71 -3.66 -24.81
C SER A 387 13.49 -3.21 -26.05
N ARG A 388 13.68 -4.13 -27.00
CA ARG A 388 14.42 -3.89 -28.24
C ARG A 388 13.95 -2.60 -28.93
N PRO A 389 14.83 -1.89 -29.68
CA PRO A 389 14.48 -0.63 -30.32
C PRO A 389 13.42 -0.88 -31.41
N SER A 390 12.16 -0.78 -31.04
CA SER A 390 11.08 -0.43 -31.95
C SER A 390 10.94 1.09 -31.84
N ALA A 391 10.93 1.77 -32.98
CA ALA A 391 10.55 3.17 -33.08
C ALA A 391 9.33 3.44 -32.17
N VAL A 392 9.35 4.58 -31.47
CA VAL A 392 8.21 5.07 -30.68
C VAL A 392 7.05 5.23 -31.66
N ALA A 393 6.25 4.18 -31.79
CA ALA A 393 4.98 4.25 -32.49
C ALA A 393 4.11 5.25 -31.74
N PRO A 394 3.35 6.10 -32.45
CA PRO A 394 2.44 7.00 -31.80
C PRO A 394 1.49 6.23 -30.89
N TRP A 395 1.01 6.92 -29.88
CA TRP A 395 0.09 6.42 -28.87
C TRP A 395 -1.30 5.97 -29.36
N TRP A 396 -1.55 6.13 -30.65
CA TRP A 396 -2.84 5.95 -31.30
C TRP A 396 -2.84 4.87 -32.36
#